data_AF-A0A926Z340-F1
#
_entry.id   AF-A0A926Z340-F1
#
_cell.length_a   1.000
_cell.length_b   1.000
_cell.length_c   1.000
_cell.angle_alpha   90.00
_cell.angle_beta   90.00
_cell.angle_gamma   90.00
#
_symmetry.space_group_name_H-M   'P 1'
#
loop_
_entity.id
_entity.type
_entity.pdbx_description
1 polymer ?
#
loop_
_entity_poly.entity_id
_entity_poly.type
_entity_poly.pdbx_seq_one_letter_code
_entity_poly.pdbx_strand_id
1 'polypeptide(L)'
;MGCLAIFLNLLFPGLGTLLFTNKRVEGFIQLFLSIINDLLILVTLGFWLVIGLLIHIGLFAWALASTIGFMSERAAKKAIQEERERQG
;
A
#
# COMPACT_ATOMS: atom_id res chain seq x y z
N MET A 1 -12.26 -6.39 4.56
CA MET A 1 -11.07 -5.64 5.03
C MET A 1 -10.12 -5.25 3.89
N GLY A 2 -9.92 -6.10 2.87
CA GLY A 2 -9.06 -5.79 1.71
C GLY A 2 -9.42 -4.54 0.91
N CYS A 3 -10.70 -4.33 0.57
CA CYS A 3 -11.13 -3.10 -0.11
C CYS A 3 -10.82 -1.82 0.69
N LEU A 4 -10.86 -1.90 2.02
CA LEU A 4 -10.58 -0.75 2.88
C LEU A 4 -9.10 -0.36 2.84
N ALA A 5 -8.20 -1.35 2.79
CA ALA A 5 -6.77 -1.12 2.60
C ALA A 5 -6.45 -0.51 1.22
N ILE A 6 -7.15 -0.97 0.17
CA ILE A 6 -7.02 -0.41 -1.18
C ILE A 6 -7.52 1.05 -1.21
N PHE A 7 -8.67 1.31 -0.60
CA PHE A 7 -9.26 2.65 -0.55
C PHE A 7 -8.40 3.63 0.26
N LEU A 8 -7.82 3.19 1.38
CA LEU A 8 -6.86 3.99 2.15
C LEU A 8 -5.57 4.24 1.39
N ASN A 9 -5.04 3.24 0.67
CA ASN A 9 -3.86 3.45 -0.17
C ASN A 9 -4.13 4.38 -1.36
N LEU A 10 -5.38 4.48 -1.85
CA LEU A 10 -5.78 5.42 -2.89
C LEU A 10 -5.77 6.88 -2.41
N LEU A 11 -6.19 7.10 -1.16
CA LEU A 11 -6.18 8.42 -0.53
C LEU A 11 -4.79 8.82 0.00
N PHE A 12 -4.06 7.85 0.54
CA PHE A 12 -2.73 8.03 1.12
C PHE A 12 -1.89 6.78 0.87
N PRO A 13 -1.04 6.79 -0.17
CA PRO A 13 -0.16 5.68 -0.50
C PRO A 13 0.66 5.26 0.73
N GLY A 14 0.49 4.03 1.19
CA GLY A 14 1.22 3.47 2.33
C GLY A 14 0.39 3.30 3.61
N LEU A 15 -0.70 4.05 3.83
CA LEU A 15 -1.56 3.87 5.02
C LEU A 15 -2.25 2.51 5.05
N GLY A 16 -2.76 2.06 3.90
CA GLY A 16 -3.39 0.75 3.77
C GLY A 16 -2.39 -0.37 4.04
N THR A 17 -1.17 -0.23 3.53
CA THR A 17 -0.06 -1.16 3.77
C THR A 17 0.31 -1.17 5.27
N LEU A 18 0.41 -0.01 5.91
CA LEU A 18 0.78 0.13 7.34
C LEU A 18 -0.24 -0.48 8.30
N LEU A 19 -1.54 -0.29 8.03
CA LEU A 19 -2.61 -0.69 8.94
C LEU A 19 -3.07 -2.13 8.72
N PHE A 20 -3.00 -2.64 7.48
CA PHE A 20 -3.60 -3.92 7.13
C PHE A 20 -2.59 -5.01 6.72
N THR A 21 -1.31 -4.67 6.53
CA THR A 21 -0.26 -5.66 6.26
C THR A 21 0.77 -5.72 7.38
N ASN A 22 1.49 -6.84 7.48
CA ASN A 22 2.63 -6.95 8.41
C ASN A 22 3.89 -6.23 7.90
N LYS A 23 3.82 -5.61 6.72
CA LYS A 23 4.93 -4.91 6.06
C LYS A 23 4.98 -3.43 6.46
N ARG A 24 5.07 -3.16 7.77
CA ARG A 24 5.03 -1.78 8.31
C ARG A 24 6.15 -0.89 7.75
N VAL A 25 7.33 -1.45 7.48
CA VAL A 25 8.47 -0.71 6.91
C VAL A 25 8.18 -0.25 5.49
N GLU A 26 7.64 -1.12 4.62
CA GLU A 26 7.27 -0.74 3.25
C GLU A 26 6.16 0.31 3.25
N GLY A 27 5.14 0.15 4.12
CA GLY A 27 4.08 1.14 4.27
C GLY A 27 4.60 2.49 4.75
N PHE A 28 5.56 2.51 5.68
CA PHE A 28 6.17 3.74 6.18
C PHE A 28 6.98 4.46 5.10
N ILE A 29 7.76 3.70 4.31
CA ILE A 29 8.50 4.24 3.17
C ILE A 29 7.54 4.86 2.15
N GLN A 30 6.46 4.15 1.78
CA GLN A 30 5.44 4.65 0.85
C GLN A 30 4.79 5.94 1.33
N LEU A 31 4.43 5.98 2.62
CA LEU A 31 3.83 7.17 3.23
C LEU A 31 4.80 8.36 3.23
N PHE A 32 6.05 8.12 3.62
CA PHE A 32 7.08 9.15 3.69
C PHE A 32 7.41 9.73 2.31
N LEU A 33 7.54 8.87 1.30
CA LEU A 33 7.73 9.29 -0.10
C LEU A 33 6.53 10.07 -0.63
N SER A 34 5.30 9.67 -0.28
CA SER A 34 4.10 10.41 -0.67
C SER A 34 4.10 11.82 -0.07
N ILE A 35 4.42 11.95 1.21
CA ILE A 35 4.51 13.26 1.89
C ILE A 35 5.58 14.14 1.24
N ILE A 36 6.78 13.58 0.98
CA ILE A 36 7.86 14.32 0.31
C ILE A 36 7.41 14.79 -1.07
N ASN A 37 6.75 13.92 -1.84
CA ASN A 37 6.27 14.23 -3.17
C ASN A 37 5.24 15.37 -3.14
N ASP A 38 4.29 15.33 -2.22
CA ASP A 38 3.27 16.39 -2.08
C ASP A 38 3.90 17.71 -1.63
N LEU A 39 4.89 17.66 -0.72
CA LEU A 39 5.67 18.83 -0.33
C LEU A 39 6.42 19.43 -1.53
N LEU A 40 6.99 18.58 -2.39
CA LEU A 40 7.72 18.99 -3.58
C LEU A 40 6.78 19.66 -4.59
N ILE A 41 5.58 19.12 -4.81
CA ILE A 41 4.55 19.73 -5.67
C ILE A 41 4.14 21.10 -5.12
N LEU A 42 3.94 21.21 -3.80
CA LEU A 42 3.54 22.46 -3.14
C LEU A 42 4.61 23.55 -3.26
N VAL A 43 5.87 23.22 -2.95
CA VAL A 43 7.01 24.16 -2.99
C VAL A 43 7.29 24.63 -4.42
N THR A 44 7.05 23.79 -5.42
CA THR A 44 7.31 24.12 -6.82
C THR A 44 6.13 24.80 -7.53
N LEU A 45 5.07 25.19 -6.79
CA LEU A 45 3.84 25.82 -7.31
C LEU A 45 3.23 25.05 -8.50
N GLY A 46 3.38 23.73 -8.51
CA GLY A 46 2.86 22.89 -9.57
C GLY A 46 3.69 22.83 -10.86
N PHE A 47 4.89 23.44 -10.93
CA PHE A 47 5.79 23.24 -12.07
C PHE A 47 6.16 21.75 -12.25
N TRP A 48 6.31 21.02 -11.14
CA TRP A 48 6.57 19.59 -11.13
C TRP A 48 5.31 18.74 -10.99
N LEU A 49 4.11 19.31 -11.15
CA LEU A 49 2.86 18.62 -10.87
C LEU A 49 2.69 17.32 -11.66
N VAL A 50 3.06 17.31 -12.94
CA VAL A 50 2.99 16.11 -13.79
C VAL A 50 3.94 15.01 -13.31
N ILE A 51 5.17 15.39 -12.96
CA ILE A 51 6.19 14.44 -12.47
C ILE A 51 5.80 13.92 -11.08
N GLY A 52 5.31 14.81 -10.21
CA GLY A 52 4.80 14.44 -8.90
C GLY A 52 3.58 13.52 -8.99
N LEU A 53 2.70 13.70 -9.99
CA LEU A 53 1.57 12.81 -10.26
C LEU A 53 2.04 11.40 -10.65
N LEU A 54 3.06 11.31 -11.52
CA LEU A 54 3.64 10.03 -11.94
C LEU A 54 4.28 9.28 -10.76
N ILE A 55 5.01 9.99 -9.90
CA ILE A 55 5.57 9.42 -8.66
C ILE A 55 4.46 8.92 -7.74
N HIS A 56 3.38 9.70 -7.60
CA HIS A 56 2.24 9.32 -6.76
C HIS A 56 1.53 8.06 -7.28
N ILE A 57 1.32 7.95 -8.61
CA ILE A 57 0.78 6.74 -9.25
C ILE A 57 1.71 5.54 -9.05
N GLY A 58 3.03 5.74 -9.15
CA GLY A 58 4.02 4.68 -8.91
C GLY A 58 4.00 4.17 -7.47
N LEU A 59 3.97 5.08 -6.49
CA LEU A 59 3.83 4.75 -5.07
C LEU A 59 2.49 4.04 -4.80
N PHE A 60 1.42 4.46 -5.46
CA PHE A 60 0.12 3.83 -5.37
C PHE A 60 0.13 2.38 -5.91
N ALA A 61 0.69 2.16 -7.10
CA ALA A 61 0.81 0.83 -7.69
C ALA A 61 1.66 -0.11 -6.81
N TRP A 62 2.72 0.40 -6.21
CA TRP A 62 3.55 -0.35 -5.27
C TRP A 62 2.79 -0.68 -3.97
N ALA A 63 2.05 0.27 -3.40
CA ALA A 63 1.23 0.05 -2.21
C ALA A 63 0.14 -1.01 -2.45
N LEU A 64 -0.48 -0.97 -3.63
CA LEU A 64 -1.42 -1.99 -4.10
C LEU A 64 -0.77 -3.37 -4.20
N ALA A 65 0.38 -3.47 -4.88
CA ALA A 65 1.08 -4.75 -5.06
C ALA A 65 1.48 -5.38 -3.72
N SER A 66 2.03 -4.60 -2.78
CA SER A 66 2.37 -5.08 -1.45
C SER A 66 1.14 -5.53 -0.65
N THR A 67 0.01 -4.84 -0.79
CA THR A 67 -1.25 -5.20 -0.10
C THR A 67 -1.88 -6.47 -0.68
N ILE A 68 -1.95 -6.59 -2.01
CA ILE A 68 -2.51 -7.76 -2.70
C ILE A 68 -1.66 -9.00 -2.42
N GLY A 69 -0.33 -8.89 -2.52
CA GLY A 69 0.58 -10.00 -2.22
C GLY A 69 0.43 -10.51 -0.78
N PHE A 70 0.32 -9.60 0.19
CA PHE A 70 0.10 -9.99 1.59
C PHE A 70 -1.27 -10.66 1.79
N MET A 71 -2.32 -10.17 1.14
CA MET A 71 -3.64 -10.77 1.23
C MET A 71 -3.71 -12.16 0.60
N SER A 72 -3.07 -12.39 -0.55
CA SER A 72 -3.03 -13.72 -1.17
C SER A 72 -2.26 -14.71 -0.30
N GLU A 73 -1.14 -14.29 0.29
CA GLU A 73 -0.36 -15.13 1.19
C GLU A 73 -1.14 -15.48 2.46
N ARG A 74 -1.89 -14.53 3.02
CA ARG A 74 -2.75 -14.75 4.19
C ARG A 74 -3.94 -15.66 3.87
N ALA A 75 -4.53 -15.52 2.68
CA ALA A 75 -5.60 -16.39 2.21
C ALA A 75 -5.10 -17.84 2.01
N ALA A 76 -3.92 -18.02 1.40
CA ALA A 76 -3.30 -19.33 1.21
C ALA A 76 -2.97 -20.00 2.57
N LYS A 77 -2.39 -19.25 3.50
CA LYS A 77 -2.10 -19.75 4.87
C LYS A 77 -3.36 -20.16 5.61
N LYS A 78 -4.45 -19.39 5.48
CA LYS A 78 -5.74 -19.73 6.11
C LYS A 78 -6.34 -21.01 5.52
N ALA A 79 -6.30 -21.18 4.20
CA ALA A 79 -6.81 -22.38 3.54
C ALA A 79 -6.05 -23.64 3.97
N ILE A 80 -4.71 -23.58 4.03
CA ILE A 80 -3.88 -24.70 4.50
C ILE A 80 -4.20 -25.06 5.97
N GLN A 81 -4.43 -24.05 6.81
CA GLN A 81 -4.76 -24.29 8.22
C GLN A 81 -6.15 -24.93 8.40
N GLU A 82 -7.15 -24.51 7.62
CA GLU A 82 -8.48 -25.14 7.59
C GLU A 82 -8.43 -26.60 7.11
N GLU A 83 -7.60 -26.92 6.12
CA GLU A 83 -7.40 -28.31 5.69
C GLU A 83 -6.73 -29.16 6.79
N ARG A 84 -5.76 -28.59 7.50
CA ARG A 84 -5.06 -29.29 8.59
C ARG A 84 -5.99 -29.56 9.79
N GLU A 85 -6.88 -28.63 10.11
CA GLU A 85 -7.90 -28.80 11.16
C GLU A 85 -9.02 -29.78 10.76
N ARG A 86 -9.26 -29.99 9.46
CA ARG A 86 -10.19 -31.02 8.97
C ARG A 86 -9.58 -32.43 8.90
N GLN A 87 -8.25 -32.54 8.90
CA GLN A 87 -7.55 -33.82 8.79
C GLN A 87 -7.02 -34.37 10.14
N GLY A 88 -7.03 -33.57 11.20
CA GLY A 88 -6.68 -33.98 12.56
C GLY A 88 -7.92 -34.21 13.43
#